data_AF-A0A2S7WH75-F1
#
_entry.id   AF-A0A2S7WH75-F1
#
_cell.length_a   1.000
_cell.length_b   1.000
_cell.length_c   1.000
_cell.angle_alpha   90.00
_cell.angle_beta   90.00
_cell.angle_gamma   90.00
#
_symmetry.space_group_name_H-M   'P 1'
#
loop_
_entity.id
_entity.type
_entity.pdbx_description
1 polymer ?
#
loop_
_entity_poly.entity_id
_entity_poly.type
_entity_poly.pdbx_seq_one_letter_code
_entity_poly.pdbx_strand_id
1 'polypeptide(L)'
;MKKLVFLLVFTCLLYNCTKKDSKVQLQKELWNLEKREQFLENRNDSTTWDTEMLKNDKQFIGIADFGPFEFGAFPVSDYDLIGKESFKGLGSISEEFELGNKQILMNSFSVGNNELNKNRLKELKDAVFFHLIILTDTIDTVNYNLNQRTPVSRNHPDYLGQGFIKTKNNRIDYVAFQTAENAAYAIINTRLFDLNFGKTILIAPQKDKSLRSFQVKSPTISSDSIIDYTKKLLNKQKVVEFFGKKENI
;
A
#
# COMPACT_ATOMS: atom_id res chain seq x y z
N MET A 1 54.05 -61.48 -21.21
CA MET A 1 54.35 -60.75 -22.47
C MET A 1 53.12 -59.96 -22.90
N LYS A 2 53.23 -58.62 -23.00
CA LYS A 2 52.57 -57.70 -23.99
C LYS A 2 51.12 -58.06 -24.42
N LYS A 3 50.08 -57.23 -24.27
CA LYS A 3 49.96 -55.77 -24.44
C LYS A 3 48.59 -55.28 -23.95
N LEU A 4 48.59 -54.03 -23.52
CA LEU A 4 47.48 -53.11 -23.29
C LEU A 4 46.64 -52.90 -24.58
N VAL A 5 45.30 -52.92 -24.49
CA VAL A 5 44.42 -52.09 -25.35
C VAL A 5 43.23 -51.62 -24.53
N PHE A 6 43.21 -50.31 -24.29
CA PHE A 6 42.10 -49.50 -23.82
C PHE A 6 40.98 -49.54 -24.88
N LEU A 7 39.74 -49.82 -24.49
CA LEU A 7 38.58 -49.38 -25.27
C LEU A 7 37.47 -48.87 -24.33
N LEU A 8 37.44 -47.54 -24.22
CA LEU A 8 36.29 -46.75 -23.83
C LEU A 8 35.11 -47.09 -24.75
N VAL A 9 34.03 -47.63 -24.20
CA VAL A 9 32.70 -47.49 -24.81
C VAL A 9 31.72 -47.10 -23.71
N PHE A 10 31.60 -45.78 -23.59
CA PHE A 10 30.43 -45.01 -23.18
C PHE A 10 29.12 -45.82 -23.21
N THR A 11 28.71 -46.40 -22.08
CA THR A 11 27.33 -46.82 -21.89
C THR A 11 26.50 -45.58 -21.62
N CYS A 12 25.79 -45.13 -22.66
CA CYS A 12 24.74 -44.13 -22.62
C CYS A 12 23.71 -44.46 -21.53
N LEU A 13 23.89 -43.89 -20.34
CA LEU A 13 22.78 -43.63 -19.42
C LEU A 13 21.93 -42.54 -20.08
N LEU A 14 20.96 -42.98 -20.89
CA LEU A 14 19.82 -42.16 -21.29
C LEU A 14 19.01 -41.86 -20.03
N TYR A 15 19.47 -40.86 -19.28
CA TYR A 15 18.60 -40.11 -18.38
C TYR A 15 17.49 -39.54 -19.26
N ASN A 16 16.32 -40.18 -19.18
CA ASN A 16 15.05 -39.56 -19.50
C ASN A 16 14.88 -38.38 -18.54
N CYS A 17 15.53 -37.27 -18.84
CA CYS A 17 15.09 -35.96 -18.44
C CYS A 17 13.79 -35.73 -19.22
N THR A 18 12.69 -36.28 -18.71
CA THR A 18 11.40 -35.63 -18.90
C THR A 18 11.57 -34.24 -18.32
N LYS A 19 11.91 -33.28 -19.18
CA LYS A 19 11.58 -31.88 -18.96
C LYS A 19 10.09 -31.90 -18.66
N LYS A 20 9.78 -31.89 -17.37
CA LYS A 20 8.48 -31.47 -16.89
C LYS A 20 8.47 -29.99 -17.24
N ASP A 21 8.10 -29.71 -18.49
CA ASP A 21 7.59 -28.42 -18.90
C ASP A 21 6.42 -28.19 -17.96
N SER A 22 6.77 -27.59 -16.84
CA SER A 22 5.83 -26.95 -15.95
C SER A 22 5.40 -25.77 -16.78
N LYS A 23 4.49 -26.01 -17.73
CA LYS A 23 3.48 -25.03 -18.09
C LYS A 23 2.74 -24.76 -16.79
N VAL A 24 3.37 -23.98 -15.92
CA VAL A 24 2.67 -23.07 -15.04
C VAL A 24 1.76 -22.36 -16.02
N GLN A 25 0.50 -22.75 -15.97
CA GLN A 25 -0.55 -22.06 -16.66
C GLN A 25 -0.53 -20.67 -16.02
N LEU A 26 0.30 -19.78 -16.57
CA LEU A 26 0.36 -18.39 -16.18
C LEU A 26 -1.04 -17.91 -16.49
N GLN A 27 -1.86 -17.86 -15.45
CA GLN A 27 -3.15 -17.21 -15.51
C GLN A 27 -2.80 -15.81 -15.97
N LYS A 28 -3.09 -15.49 -17.23
CA LYS A 28 -2.63 -14.26 -17.88
C LYS A 28 -3.10 -13.11 -17.02
N GLU A 29 -2.20 -12.55 -16.21
CA GLU A 29 -2.56 -11.48 -15.30
C GLU A 29 -3.08 -10.32 -16.16
N LEU A 30 -4.19 -9.74 -15.72
CA LEU A 30 -4.85 -8.65 -16.44
C LEU A 30 -3.99 -7.39 -16.46
N TRP A 31 -3.06 -7.30 -15.51
CA TRP A 31 -1.90 -6.42 -15.49
C TRP A 31 -0.64 -7.24 -15.79
N ASN A 32 0.25 -6.75 -16.65
CA ASN A 32 1.48 -7.44 -17.03
C ASN A 32 2.54 -6.45 -17.51
N LEU A 33 3.74 -6.95 -17.86
CA LEU A 33 4.86 -6.11 -18.29
C LEU A 33 4.55 -5.26 -19.53
N GLU A 34 3.88 -5.83 -20.53
CA GLU A 34 3.49 -5.11 -21.75
C GLU A 34 2.59 -3.91 -21.43
N LYS A 35 1.58 -4.10 -20.56
CA LYS A 35 0.72 -2.99 -20.09
C LYS A 35 1.48 -1.97 -19.24
N ARG A 36 2.48 -2.40 -18.46
CA ARG A 36 3.34 -1.50 -17.70
C ARG A 36 4.18 -0.63 -18.64
N GLU A 37 4.74 -1.20 -19.70
CA GLU A 37 5.46 -0.46 -20.73
C GLU A 37 4.55 0.54 -21.44
N GLN A 38 3.38 0.09 -21.90
CA GLN A 38 2.36 0.96 -22.50
C GLN A 38 1.96 2.12 -21.58
N PHE A 39 1.78 1.86 -20.28
CA PHE A 39 1.48 2.89 -19.29
C PHE A 39 2.58 3.96 -19.19
N LEU A 40 3.85 3.54 -19.21
CA LEU A 40 4.99 4.46 -19.16
C LEU A 40 5.12 5.26 -20.46
N GLU A 41 4.83 4.65 -21.61
CA GLU A 41 4.79 5.34 -22.91
C GLU A 41 3.69 6.40 -22.94
N ASN A 42 2.45 6.04 -22.57
CA ASN A 42 1.33 6.98 -22.49
C ASN A 42 1.66 8.16 -21.58
N ARG A 43 2.25 7.92 -20.41
CA ARG A 43 2.66 9.00 -19.50
C ARG A 43 3.57 10.04 -20.18
N ASN A 44 4.45 9.61 -21.08
CA ASN A 44 5.38 10.50 -21.80
C ASN A 44 4.80 11.06 -23.11
N ASP A 45 3.64 10.58 -23.56
CA ASP A 45 2.98 11.04 -24.77
C ASP A 45 1.87 12.04 -24.44
N SER A 46 2.12 13.31 -24.78
CA SER A 46 1.18 14.41 -24.54
C SER A 46 -0.18 14.25 -25.24
N THR A 47 -0.27 13.43 -26.28
CA THR A 47 -1.54 13.17 -26.97
C THR A 47 -2.49 12.29 -26.17
N THR A 48 -1.99 11.63 -25.13
CA THR A 48 -2.78 10.74 -24.27
C THR A 48 -3.26 11.42 -22.98
N TRP A 49 -2.80 12.65 -22.71
CA TRP A 49 -3.02 13.32 -21.44
C TRP A 49 -4.45 13.82 -21.28
N ASP A 50 -5.03 13.56 -20.11
CA ASP A 50 -6.28 14.16 -19.66
C ASP A 50 -6.03 15.61 -19.21
N THR A 51 -6.21 16.52 -20.17
CA THR A 51 -6.04 17.96 -19.96
C THR A 51 -7.08 18.57 -19.00
N GLU A 52 -8.26 17.96 -18.89
CA GLU A 52 -9.30 18.41 -17.96
C GLU A 52 -8.90 18.06 -16.53
N MET A 53 -8.40 16.84 -16.30
CA MET A 53 -7.86 16.42 -15.01
C MET A 53 -6.71 17.32 -14.57
N LEU A 54 -5.76 17.64 -15.46
CA LEU A 54 -4.66 18.56 -15.15
C LEU A 54 -5.17 19.96 -14.78
N LYS A 55 -6.17 20.47 -15.50
CA LYS A 55 -6.77 21.78 -15.20
C LYS A 55 -7.40 21.81 -13.81
N ASN A 56 -8.12 20.74 -13.44
CA ASN A 56 -8.73 20.60 -12.12
C ASN A 56 -7.65 20.48 -11.02
N ASP A 57 -6.60 19.69 -11.25
CA ASP A 57 -5.53 19.48 -10.27
C ASP A 57 -4.77 20.78 -9.95
N LYS A 58 -4.59 21.67 -10.93
CA LYS A 58 -3.97 22.99 -10.71
C LYS A 58 -4.70 23.86 -9.69
N GLN A 59 -6.00 23.63 -9.45
CA GLN A 59 -6.78 24.36 -8.45
C GLN A 59 -6.43 23.98 -7.01
N PHE A 60 -5.76 22.83 -6.80
CA PHE A 60 -5.39 22.33 -5.48
C PHE A 60 -3.96 22.66 -5.07
N ILE A 61 -3.20 23.37 -5.92
CA ILE A 61 -1.82 23.78 -5.62
C ILE A 61 -1.84 24.78 -4.45
N GLY A 62 -1.06 24.49 -3.41
CA GLY A 62 -0.87 25.38 -2.25
C GLY A 62 -2.10 25.63 -1.38
N ILE A 63 -3.22 24.92 -1.58
CA ILE A 63 -4.47 25.24 -0.86
C ILE A 63 -4.52 24.70 0.58
N ALA A 64 -3.73 23.66 0.88
CA ALA A 64 -3.68 23.05 2.21
C ALA A 64 -2.40 22.21 2.41
N ASP A 65 -2.12 21.90 3.67
CA ASP A 65 -1.14 20.88 4.06
C ASP A 65 -1.78 19.50 3.95
N PHE A 66 -1.32 18.69 3.00
CA PHE A 66 -1.87 17.36 2.70
C PHE A 66 -1.07 16.20 3.29
N GLY A 67 0.05 16.46 3.95
CA GLY A 67 1.00 15.42 4.34
C GLY A 67 2.43 15.72 3.90
N PRO A 68 3.31 14.70 3.92
CA PRO A 68 4.75 14.92 3.69
C PRO A 68 5.06 15.48 2.31
N PHE A 69 4.18 15.27 1.32
CA PHE A 69 4.32 15.83 -0.02
C PHE A 69 3.21 16.82 -0.33
N GLU A 70 3.61 17.98 -0.84
CA GLU A 70 2.69 18.91 -1.48
C GLU A 70 1.99 18.22 -2.66
N PHE A 71 0.72 18.54 -2.86
CA PHE A 71 -0.04 18.02 -3.99
C PHE A 71 0.43 18.69 -5.28
N GLY A 72 1.24 17.98 -6.07
CA GLY A 72 1.66 18.43 -7.38
C GLY A 72 0.58 18.22 -8.45
N ALA A 73 0.43 19.18 -9.35
CA ALA A 73 -0.36 19.02 -10.57
C ALA A 73 0.56 18.66 -11.74
N PHE A 74 0.39 17.46 -12.28
CA PHE A 74 1.16 16.94 -13.43
C PHE A 74 0.21 16.27 -14.42
N PRO A 75 0.55 16.24 -15.73
CA PRO A 75 -0.28 15.57 -16.70
C PRO A 75 -0.40 14.08 -16.40
N VAL A 76 -1.61 13.56 -16.55
CA VAL A 76 -1.94 12.14 -16.35
C VAL A 76 -2.59 11.65 -17.64
N SER A 77 -2.18 10.48 -18.13
CA SER A 77 -2.82 9.86 -19.30
C SER A 77 -4.25 9.42 -18.97
N ASP A 78 -5.14 9.40 -19.96
CA ASP A 78 -6.48 8.81 -19.80
C ASP A 78 -6.36 7.37 -19.24
N TYR A 79 -7.07 7.12 -18.13
CA TYR A 79 -7.04 5.84 -17.42
C TYR A 79 -7.57 4.69 -18.27
N ASP A 80 -8.46 4.96 -19.22
CA ASP A 80 -9.04 3.91 -20.06
C ASP A 80 -8.04 3.32 -21.06
N LEU A 81 -6.91 3.99 -21.30
CA LEU A 81 -5.87 3.53 -22.23
C LEU A 81 -5.17 2.24 -21.78
N ILE A 82 -5.17 1.95 -20.48
CA ILE A 82 -4.59 0.72 -19.91
C ILE A 82 -5.65 -0.34 -19.56
N GLY A 83 -6.92 0.04 -19.68
CA GLY A 83 -8.09 -0.81 -19.51
C GLY A 83 -9.35 0.02 -19.39
N LYS A 84 -10.35 -0.26 -20.22
CA LYS A 84 -11.64 0.44 -20.18
C LYS A 84 -12.29 0.33 -18.80
N GLU A 85 -12.68 1.47 -18.24
CA GLU A 85 -13.21 1.61 -16.88
C GLU A 85 -12.31 0.97 -15.80
N SER A 86 -11.00 0.97 -16.01
CA SER A 86 -10.04 0.36 -15.08
C SER A 86 -9.89 1.12 -13.77
N PHE A 87 -10.31 2.39 -13.73
CA PHE A 87 -10.36 3.16 -12.49
C PHE A 87 -11.73 3.07 -11.82
N LYS A 88 -11.78 2.52 -10.60
CA LYS A 88 -12.99 2.40 -9.77
C LYS A 88 -12.84 3.10 -8.40
N GLY A 89 -12.00 4.14 -8.34
CA GLY A 89 -11.84 4.96 -7.13
C GLY A 89 -10.83 4.43 -6.11
N LEU A 90 -10.55 5.29 -5.13
CA LEU A 90 -9.78 4.99 -3.92
C LEU A 90 -10.62 5.32 -2.69
N GLY A 91 -10.52 4.48 -1.67
CA GLY A 91 -11.17 4.69 -0.38
C GLY A 91 -10.20 5.22 0.66
N SER A 92 -10.72 6.02 1.60
CA SER A 92 -10.04 6.30 2.85
C SER A 92 -11.02 6.17 4.01
N ILE A 93 -10.57 5.59 5.12
CA ILE A 93 -11.37 5.44 6.34
C ILE A 93 -10.54 5.92 7.52
N SER A 94 -11.18 6.66 8.42
CA SER A 94 -10.62 7.03 9.72
C SER A 94 -11.62 6.73 10.82
N GLU A 95 -11.10 6.41 12.00
CA GLU A 95 -11.91 6.14 13.17
C GLU A 95 -11.09 6.42 14.43
N GLU A 96 -11.76 6.82 15.50
CA GLU A 96 -11.17 7.04 16.82
C GLU A 96 -11.55 5.90 17.76
N PHE A 97 -10.61 5.48 18.59
CA PHE A 97 -10.81 4.43 19.58
C PHE A 97 -10.22 4.85 20.92
N GLU A 98 -10.75 4.26 21.98
CA GLU A 98 -10.17 4.33 23.31
C GLU A 98 -9.53 3.00 23.68
N LEU A 99 -8.37 3.07 24.32
CA LEU A 99 -7.68 1.91 24.88
C LEU A 99 -7.31 2.21 26.34
N GLY A 100 -8.23 1.91 27.26
CA GLY A 100 -8.12 2.39 28.65
C GLY A 100 -8.24 3.91 28.68
N ASN A 101 -7.22 4.60 29.20
CA ASN A 101 -7.17 6.07 29.25
C ASN A 101 -6.41 6.71 28.06
N LYS A 102 -6.16 5.94 27.00
CA LYS A 102 -5.38 6.35 25.83
C LYS A 102 -6.29 6.52 24.63
N GLN A 103 -6.00 7.54 23.82
CA GLN A 103 -6.71 7.80 22.56
C GLN A 103 -5.93 7.20 21.40
N ILE A 104 -6.64 6.52 20.51
CA ILE A 104 -6.09 5.86 19.33
C ILE A 104 -6.80 6.44 18.11
N LEU A 105 -6.03 6.80 17.10
CA LEU A 105 -6.53 7.22 15.80
C LEU A 105 -6.16 6.17 14.75
N MET A 106 -7.12 5.84 13.91
CA MET A 106 -6.96 4.93 12.79
C MET A 106 -7.08 5.70 11.48
N ASN A 107 -6.18 5.45 10.52
CA ASN A 107 -6.31 5.88 9.13
C ASN A 107 -6.04 4.69 8.20
N SER A 108 -6.83 4.54 7.14
CA SER A 108 -6.67 3.44 6.18
C SER A 108 -6.92 3.91 4.75
N PHE A 109 -6.26 3.26 3.79
CA PHE A 109 -6.51 3.44 2.36
C PHE A 109 -6.86 2.11 1.70
N SER A 110 -7.84 2.15 0.81
CA SER A 110 -8.29 0.99 0.03
C SER A 110 -8.34 1.30 -1.46
N VAL A 111 -8.21 0.24 -2.26
CA VAL A 111 -8.36 0.28 -3.71
C VAL A 111 -9.58 -0.54 -4.11
N GLY A 112 -10.45 0.05 -4.94
CA GLY A 112 -11.62 -0.61 -5.50
C GLY A 112 -11.26 -1.78 -6.42
N ASN A 113 -12.15 -2.77 -6.47
CA ASN A 113 -12.07 -3.86 -7.42
C ASN A 113 -12.34 -3.34 -8.83
N ASN A 114 -11.43 -3.67 -9.74
CA ASN A 114 -11.44 -3.21 -11.12
C ASN A 114 -10.83 -4.26 -12.06
N GLU A 115 -10.90 -3.99 -13.35
CA GLU A 115 -10.42 -4.89 -14.39
C GLU A 115 -8.94 -5.28 -14.27
N LEU A 116 -8.09 -4.45 -13.65
CA LEU A 116 -6.66 -4.74 -13.49
C LEU A 116 -6.37 -5.61 -12.28
N ASN A 117 -7.21 -5.55 -11.24
CA ASN A 117 -6.98 -6.24 -9.97
C ASN A 117 -8.03 -7.30 -9.58
N LYS A 118 -9.07 -7.52 -10.40
CA LYS A 118 -10.17 -8.43 -10.09
C LYS A 118 -9.74 -9.87 -9.81
N ASN A 119 -8.70 -10.38 -10.48
CA ASN A 119 -8.18 -11.73 -10.20
C ASN A 119 -7.64 -11.85 -8.78
N ARG A 120 -7.02 -10.77 -8.28
CA ARG A 120 -6.45 -10.69 -6.93
C ARG A 120 -7.54 -10.46 -5.89
N LEU A 121 -8.51 -9.59 -6.17
CA LEU A 121 -9.57 -9.22 -5.22
C LEU A 121 -10.74 -10.19 -5.19
N LYS A 122 -10.95 -10.96 -6.27
CA LYS A 122 -12.06 -11.91 -6.41
C LYS A 122 -13.39 -11.20 -6.15
N GLU A 123 -14.14 -11.68 -5.17
CA GLU A 123 -15.44 -11.14 -4.77
C GLU A 123 -15.37 -9.92 -3.84
N LEU A 124 -14.18 -9.52 -3.37
CA LEU A 124 -14.05 -8.33 -2.53
C LEU A 124 -14.31 -7.07 -3.36
N LYS A 125 -15.18 -6.17 -2.89
CA LYS A 125 -15.44 -4.89 -3.56
C LYS A 125 -14.23 -3.96 -3.59
N ASP A 126 -13.35 -4.08 -2.59
CA ASP A 126 -12.11 -3.34 -2.44
C ASP A 126 -11.16 -4.10 -1.52
N ALA A 127 -9.91 -3.65 -1.45
CA ALA A 127 -8.99 -4.10 -0.41
C ALA A 127 -8.19 -2.94 0.16
N VAL A 128 -8.03 -2.98 1.48
CA VAL A 128 -7.12 -2.12 2.22
C VAL A 128 -5.68 -2.47 1.82
N PHE A 129 -4.92 -1.46 1.42
CA PHE A 129 -3.51 -1.58 1.09
C PHE A 129 -2.60 -0.98 2.18
N PHE A 130 -3.13 -0.07 2.99
CA PHE A 130 -2.44 0.52 4.12
C PHE A 130 -3.41 0.77 5.28
N HIS A 131 -2.98 0.44 6.49
CA HIS A 131 -3.74 0.60 7.72
C HIS A 131 -2.81 1.07 8.84
N LEU A 132 -3.07 2.26 9.36
CA LEU A 132 -2.25 2.94 10.35
C LEU A 132 -3.08 3.15 11.61
N ILE A 133 -2.53 2.72 12.75
CA ILE A 133 -3.13 2.91 14.07
C ILE A 133 -2.11 3.64 14.93
N ILE A 134 -2.46 4.81 15.45
CA ILE A 134 -1.53 5.69 16.16
C ILE A 134 -2.11 6.05 17.51
N LEU A 135 -1.24 6.04 18.51
CA LEU A 135 -1.53 6.61 19.82
C LEU A 135 -1.40 8.14 19.79
N THR A 136 -2.43 8.84 20.24
CA THR A 136 -2.46 10.30 20.34
C THR A 136 -2.85 10.76 21.74
N ASP A 137 -2.50 12.00 22.08
CA ASP A 137 -2.83 12.69 23.32
C ASP A 137 -3.63 13.98 23.09
N THR A 138 -4.07 14.17 21.85
CA THR A 138 -4.90 15.29 21.40
C THR A 138 -5.79 14.85 20.25
N ILE A 139 -7.01 15.38 20.27
CA ILE A 139 -8.00 15.31 19.20
C ILE A 139 -8.51 16.75 19.05
N ASP A 140 -8.62 17.21 17.81
CA ASP A 140 -9.14 18.54 17.50
C ASP A 140 -10.52 18.38 16.91
N THR A 141 -11.52 18.59 17.77
CA THR A 141 -12.94 18.53 17.43
C THR A 141 -13.49 19.86 16.93
N VAL A 142 -12.64 20.90 16.85
CA VAL A 142 -13.06 22.26 16.48
C VAL A 142 -12.61 22.60 15.07
N ASN A 143 -11.30 22.54 14.80
CA ASN A 143 -10.74 22.95 13.51
C ASN A 143 -10.36 21.76 12.61
N TYR A 144 -10.40 20.53 13.14
CA TYR A 144 -10.06 19.29 12.43
C TYR A 144 -8.68 19.32 11.74
N ASN A 145 -7.72 20.08 12.28
CA ASN A 145 -6.41 20.33 11.65
C ASN A 145 -5.28 19.41 12.17
N LEU A 146 -5.61 18.43 13.01
CA LEU A 146 -4.65 17.50 13.61
C LEU A 146 -4.50 16.20 12.82
N ASN A 147 -5.36 15.91 11.86
CA ASN A 147 -5.27 14.72 11.03
C ASN A 147 -5.60 15.09 9.59
N GLN A 148 -4.73 14.69 8.67
CA GLN A 148 -5.02 14.75 7.25
C GLN A 148 -4.77 13.39 6.62
N ARG A 149 -5.65 12.99 5.71
CA ARG A 149 -5.53 11.75 4.93
C ARG A 149 -6.00 12.01 3.52
N THR A 150 -5.15 11.71 2.55
CA THR A 150 -5.42 12.02 1.15
C THR A 150 -5.05 10.82 0.29
N PRO A 151 -6.04 10.09 -0.24
CA PRO A 151 -5.79 9.14 -1.32
C PRO A 151 -5.45 9.92 -2.61
N VAL A 152 -4.49 9.42 -3.37
CA VAL A 152 -3.99 10.02 -4.60
C VAL A 152 -4.08 8.98 -5.73
N SER A 153 -5.03 9.20 -6.64
CA SER A 153 -5.26 8.31 -7.78
C SER A 153 -4.49 8.68 -9.05
N ARG A 154 -3.84 9.85 -9.08
CA ARG A 154 -3.12 10.41 -10.26
C ARG A 154 -1.96 9.56 -10.78
N ASN A 155 -1.66 8.46 -10.10
CA ASN A 155 -0.66 7.48 -10.52
C ASN A 155 -1.28 6.18 -11.05
N HIS A 156 -2.61 6.11 -11.24
CA HIS A 156 -3.32 4.91 -11.67
C HIS A 156 -2.59 4.24 -12.84
N PRO A 157 -2.24 2.95 -12.75
CA PRO A 157 -2.79 1.95 -11.84
C PRO A 157 -2.00 1.74 -10.53
N ASP A 158 -0.99 2.57 -10.28
CA ASP A 158 -0.36 2.66 -8.97
C ASP A 158 -1.13 3.65 -8.10
N TYR A 159 -1.24 3.33 -6.81
CA TYR A 159 -2.05 4.11 -5.89
C TYR A 159 -1.22 4.55 -4.71
N LEU A 160 -1.42 5.80 -4.31
CA LEU A 160 -0.75 6.41 -3.18
C LEU A 160 -1.79 6.92 -2.21
N GLY A 161 -1.47 6.88 -0.92
CA GLY A 161 -2.19 7.62 0.10
C GLY A 161 -1.17 8.24 1.03
N GLN A 162 -1.41 9.48 1.42
CA GLN A 162 -0.52 10.20 2.33
C GLN A 162 -1.30 10.98 3.38
N GLY A 163 -0.59 11.50 4.36
CA GLY A 163 -1.19 12.30 5.39
C GLY A 163 -0.26 12.60 6.54
N PHE A 164 -0.83 13.21 7.57
CA PHE A 164 -0.14 13.42 8.83
C PHE A 164 -1.12 13.29 9.99
N ILE A 165 -0.58 12.97 11.17
CA ILE A 165 -1.28 13.06 12.46
C ILE A 165 -0.42 13.91 13.40
N LYS A 166 -0.99 14.95 13.99
CA LYS A 166 -0.35 15.80 15.00
C LYS A 166 -0.74 15.29 16.38
N THR A 167 0.26 15.05 17.24
CA THR A 167 0.06 14.94 18.69
C THR A 167 0.35 16.31 19.33
N LYS A 168 0.26 16.44 20.66
CA LYS A 168 0.62 17.71 21.33
C LYS A 168 2.05 18.15 21.04
N ASN A 169 2.96 17.19 20.83
CA ASN A 169 4.40 17.46 20.76
C ASN A 169 5.09 16.92 19.49
N ASN A 170 4.39 16.15 18.64
CA ASN A 170 4.97 15.52 17.45
C ASN A 170 4.04 15.66 16.23
N ARG A 171 4.63 15.48 15.04
CA ARG A 171 3.90 15.27 13.78
C ARG A 171 4.34 13.93 13.19
N ILE A 172 3.36 13.08 12.91
CA ILE A 172 3.56 11.77 12.32
C ILE A 172 3.16 11.86 10.86
N ASP A 173 4.13 12.08 9.98
CA ASP A 173 3.92 12.09 8.54
C ASP A 173 4.00 10.69 7.98
N TYR A 174 3.10 10.38 7.06
CA TYR A 174 3.08 9.08 6.41
C TYR A 174 2.73 9.17 4.92
N VAL A 175 3.29 8.24 4.18
CA VAL A 175 2.90 7.91 2.82
C VAL A 175 2.87 6.40 2.68
N ALA A 176 1.90 5.87 1.97
CA ALA A 176 1.84 4.48 1.58
C ALA A 176 1.45 4.39 0.11
N PHE A 177 1.98 3.40 -0.58
CA PHE A 177 1.65 3.17 -1.97
C PHE A 177 1.56 1.68 -2.27
N GLN A 178 0.69 1.34 -3.21
CA GLN A 178 0.54 0.02 -3.78
C GLN A 178 0.71 0.14 -5.30
N THR A 179 1.55 -0.71 -5.87
CA THR A 179 1.71 -0.81 -7.31
C THR A 179 0.66 -1.74 -7.93
N ALA A 180 0.48 -1.63 -9.24
CA ALA A 180 -0.37 -2.53 -10.00
C ALA A 180 0.10 -4.00 -9.96
N GLU A 181 1.40 -4.25 -9.78
CA GLU A 181 2.00 -5.57 -9.49
C GLU A 181 1.76 -6.04 -8.04
N ASN A 182 0.96 -5.30 -7.28
CA ASN A 182 0.59 -5.61 -5.91
C ASN A 182 1.74 -5.57 -4.88
N ALA A 183 2.88 -4.97 -5.22
CA ALA A 183 3.87 -4.59 -4.22
C ALA A 183 3.35 -3.38 -3.44
N ALA A 184 3.50 -3.38 -2.11
CA ALA A 184 3.03 -2.27 -1.29
C ALA A 184 4.05 -1.88 -0.21
N TYR A 185 4.20 -0.57 0.00
CA TYR A 185 5.17 0.00 0.93
C TYR A 185 4.58 1.20 1.66
N ALA A 186 5.13 1.51 2.83
CA ALA A 186 4.87 2.76 3.52
C ALA A 186 6.16 3.37 4.05
N ILE A 187 6.17 4.69 4.14
CA ILE A 187 7.16 5.46 4.86
C ILE A 187 6.42 6.25 5.94
N ILE A 188 6.82 6.09 7.20
CA ILE A 188 6.27 6.84 8.33
C ILE A 188 7.43 7.51 9.05
N ASN A 189 7.44 8.84 9.08
CA ASN A 189 8.57 9.66 9.56
C ASN A 189 9.93 9.05 9.16
N THR A 190 10.16 8.87 7.86
CA THR A 190 11.38 8.31 7.25
C THR A 190 11.64 6.82 7.46
N ARG A 191 10.86 6.11 8.29
CA ARG A 191 10.98 4.65 8.43
C ARG A 191 10.23 3.94 7.32
N LEU A 192 10.95 3.11 6.56
CA LEU A 192 10.39 2.26 5.51
C LEU A 192 9.75 1.00 6.10
N PHE A 193 8.58 0.64 5.58
CA PHE A 193 7.84 -0.59 5.85
C PHE A 193 7.50 -1.29 4.54
N ASP A 194 7.85 -2.57 4.46
CA ASP A 194 7.38 -3.44 3.38
C ASP A 194 6.01 -4.03 3.79
N LEU A 195 4.95 -3.52 3.17
CA LEU A 195 3.57 -3.90 3.52
C LEU A 195 3.18 -5.28 3.00
N ASN A 196 4.03 -5.93 2.19
CA ASN A 196 3.84 -7.33 1.80
C ASN A 196 3.93 -8.28 3.01
N PHE A 197 4.58 -7.84 4.10
CA PHE A 197 4.69 -8.59 5.35
C PHE A 197 3.63 -8.23 6.39
N GLY A 198 2.76 -7.25 6.09
CA GLY A 198 1.67 -6.81 6.96
C GLY A 198 1.28 -5.38 6.66
N LYS A 199 0.00 -5.14 6.41
CA LYS A 199 -0.50 -3.82 6.00
C LYS A 199 -0.86 -2.93 7.18
N THR A 200 -0.83 -3.48 8.40
CA THR A 200 -1.18 -2.79 9.63
C THR A 200 0.09 -2.33 10.35
N ILE A 201 0.25 -1.03 10.50
CA ILE A 201 1.33 -0.42 11.27
C ILE A 201 0.76 0.28 12.50
N LEU A 202 1.29 -0.08 13.67
CA LEU A 202 1.04 0.62 14.92
C LEU A 202 2.17 1.60 15.17
N ILE A 203 1.85 2.84 15.54
CA ILE A 203 2.83 3.86 15.94
C ILE A 203 2.51 4.37 17.33
N ALA A 204 3.49 4.29 18.23
CA ALA A 204 3.43 4.87 19.57
C ALA A 204 4.51 5.95 19.69
N PRO A 205 4.14 7.23 19.59
CA PRO A 205 5.02 8.32 20.01
C PRO A 205 5.43 8.15 21.46
N GLN A 206 6.62 8.59 21.82
CA GLN A 206 7.17 8.51 23.18
C GLN A 206 7.35 9.94 23.74
N LYS A 207 7.38 10.06 25.07
CA LYS A 207 7.64 11.31 25.80
C LYS A 207 8.98 11.97 25.42
N ASP A 208 9.97 11.17 25.02
CA ASP A 208 11.28 11.63 24.54
C ASP A 208 11.26 12.05 23.06
N LYS A 209 10.07 12.11 22.43
CA LYS A 209 9.81 12.41 21.01
C LYS A 209 10.29 11.34 20.03
N SER A 210 10.84 10.23 20.50
CA SER A 210 11.12 9.08 19.63
C SER A 210 9.83 8.35 19.25
N LEU A 211 9.88 7.54 18.19
CA LEU A 211 8.75 6.73 17.76
C LEU A 211 9.04 5.24 18.00
N ARG A 212 8.04 4.50 18.48
CA ARG A 212 8.03 3.03 18.44
C ARG A 212 7.02 2.59 17.39
N SER A 213 7.37 1.58 16.62
CA SER A 213 6.52 1.03 15.57
C SER A 213 6.37 -0.47 15.72
N PHE A 214 5.18 -1.00 15.43
CA PHE A 214 4.94 -2.43 15.37
C PHE A 214 4.11 -2.77 14.13
N GLN A 215 4.69 -3.58 13.23
CA GLN A 215 4.02 -4.05 12.02
C GLN A 215 3.33 -5.39 12.30
N VAL A 216 2.04 -5.44 12.00
CA VAL A 216 1.19 -6.61 12.22
C VAL A 216 0.84 -7.23 10.87
N LYS A 217 1.06 -8.54 10.76
CA LYS A 217 0.56 -9.31 9.62
C LYS A 217 -0.96 -9.30 9.64
N SER A 218 -1.55 -8.73 8.60
CA SER A 218 -2.99 -8.61 8.42
C SER A 218 -3.45 -9.49 7.26
N PRO A 219 -4.65 -10.09 7.33
CA PRO A 219 -5.27 -10.70 6.16
C PRO A 219 -5.61 -9.62 5.11
N THR A 220 -5.99 -10.05 3.91
CA THR A 220 -6.67 -9.16 2.97
C THR A 220 -8.04 -8.79 3.54
N ILE A 221 -8.27 -7.49 3.74
CA ILE A 221 -9.46 -6.94 4.41
C ILE A 221 -10.05 -5.87 3.51
N SER A 222 -11.38 -5.82 3.39
CA SER A 222 -12.10 -4.74 2.72
C SER A 222 -12.31 -3.55 3.64
N SER A 223 -12.67 -2.41 3.06
CA SER A 223 -13.01 -1.20 3.80
C SER A 223 -14.13 -1.44 4.82
N ASP A 224 -15.09 -2.32 4.51
CA ASP A 224 -16.25 -2.58 5.38
C ASP A 224 -15.88 -3.29 6.68
N SER A 225 -14.78 -4.06 6.67
CA SER A 225 -14.35 -4.87 7.80
C SER A 225 -13.18 -4.25 8.58
N ILE A 226 -12.63 -3.11 8.14
CA ILE A 226 -11.39 -2.57 8.73
C ILE A 226 -11.57 -2.04 10.14
N ILE A 227 -12.72 -1.42 10.44
CA ILE A 227 -13.05 -0.90 11.77
C ILE A 227 -13.17 -2.05 12.77
N ASP A 228 -13.92 -3.10 12.41
CA ASP A 228 -14.10 -4.27 13.27
C ASP A 228 -12.80 -5.08 13.45
N TYR A 229 -11.98 -5.17 12.41
CA TYR A 229 -10.63 -5.71 12.50
C TYR A 229 -9.80 -4.93 13.54
N THR A 230 -9.86 -3.59 13.49
CA THR A 230 -9.14 -2.71 14.40
C THR A 230 -9.58 -2.91 15.85
N LYS A 231 -10.90 -2.95 16.10
CA LYS A 231 -11.45 -3.23 17.44
C LYS A 231 -10.92 -4.56 17.99
N LYS A 232 -10.92 -5.62 17.19
CA LYS A 232 -10.37 -6.93 17.59
C LYS A 232 -8.87 -6.87 17.82
N LEU A 233 -8.13 -6.11 17.01
CA LEU A 233 -6.70 -5.97 17.11
C LEU A 233 -6.29 -5.23 18.40
N LEU A 234 -6.99 -4.14 18.75
CA LEU A 234 -6.74 -3.36 19.96
C LEU A 234 -6.95 -4.16 21.26
N ASN A 235 -7.72 -5.24 21.20
CA ASN A 235 -7.91 -6.17 22.33
C ASN A 235 -6.85 -7.28 22.42
N LYS A 236 -5.91 -7.39 21.46
CA LYS A 236 -4.84 -8.39 21.55
C LYS A 236 -3.82 -7.96 22.58
N GLN A 237 -3.43 -8.88 23.48
CA GLN A 237 -2.47 -8.62 24.55
C GLN A 237 -1.21 -7.87 24.08
N LYS A 238 -0.56 -8.32 22.99
CA LYS A 238 0.64 -7.65 22.45
C LYS A 238 0.40 -6.19 22.03
N VAL A 239 -0.80 -5.88 21.55
CA VAL A 239 -1.18 -4.52 21.12
C VAL A 239 -1.49 -3.65 22.33
N VAL A 240 -2.22 -4.19 23.30
CA VAL A 240 -2.45 -3.55 24.61
C VAL A 240 -1.12 -3.21 25.28
N GLU A 241 -0.19 -4.16 25.34
CA GLU A 241 1.15 -3.97 25.90
C GLU A 241 1.96 -2.94 25.11
N PHE A 242 1.88 -2.95 23.78
CA PHE A 242 2.59 -2.00 22.92
C PHE A 242 2.14 -0.55 23.20
N PHE A 243 0.83 -0.29 23.24
CA PHE A 243 0.29 1.05 23.50
C PHE A 243 0.26 1.42 24.99
N GLY A 244 0.25 0.43 25.88
CA GLY A 244 0.16 0.57 27.33
C GLY A 244 1.43 1.02 28.04
N LYS A 245 2.58 1.09 27.34
CA LYS A 245 3.86 1.50 27.92
C LYS A 245 3.79 2.89 28.55
N LYS A 246 4.51 3.09 29.65
CA LYS A 246 4.52 4.34 30.44
C LYS A 246 5.26 5.47 29.74
N GLU A 247 6.16 5.11 28.83
CA GLU A 247 6.99 5.98 28.02
C GLU A 247 6.23 6.56 26.82
N ASN A 248 5.08 5.98 26.46
CA ASN A 248 4.27 6.42 25.33
C ASN A 248 3.58 7.78 25.56
N ILE A 249 3.28 8.44 24.42
CA ILE A 249 2.87 9.82 24.09
C ILE A 249 3.94 10.90 24.28
#